data_AF-A0A543JJK9-F1
#
_entry.id   AF-A0A543JJK9-F1
#
_cell.length_a   1.000
_cell.length_b   1.000
_cell.length_c   1.000
_cell.angle_alpha   90.00
_cell.angle_beta   90.00
_cell.angle_gamma   90.00
#
_symmetry.space_group_name_H-M   'P 1'
#
loop_
_entity.id
_entity.type
_entity.pdbx_description
1 polymer ?
#
loop_
_entity_poly.entity_id
_entity_poly.type
_entity_poly.pdbx_seq_one_letter_code
_entity_poly.pdbx_strand_id
1 'polypeptide(L)'
;MTPKPKSPGSGRPGDGGDGKPSQVYGSTDASKGVSSAHEAISAARRAGEPTDPGSTSTPTPVDPTVPGPAGKIALRPPSDRHQLNRVSPKSPAKAENTIILPETRDAVRQDIADIQAGNARWDPDTNSYVTDSGRRYKVESNGTVFPVDGPGFVALNRSEYKALQALIRHNGDVEAAMASVARDPSIPPGSFGKARDVYSHYRK
;
A
#
# COMPACT_ATOMS: atom_id res chain seq x y z
N MET A 1 -38.66 -46.53 20.68
CA MET A 1 -38.21 -47.25 21.90
C MET A 1 -36.71 -47.44 21.84
N THR A 2 -36.06 -47.49 23.01
CA THR A 2 -34.63 -47.65 23.32
C THR A 2 -34.12 -49.09 23.03
N PRO A 3 -32.80 -49.45 23.15
CA PRO A 3 -31.75 -48.81 23.97
C PRO A 3 -30.31 -48.70 23.40
N LYS A 4 -29.44 -48.17 24.26
CA LYS A 4 -27.99 -47.94 24.12
C LYS A 4 -27.26 -48.64 25.28
N PRO A 5 -26.09 -49.26 25.06
CA PRO A 5 -25.00 -49.37 26.06
C PRO A 5 -23.72 -48.68 25.52
N LYS A 6 -22.91 -47.87 26.23
CA LYS A 6 -22.28 -47.87 27.57
C LYS A 6 -20.94 -48.64 27.68
N SER A 7 -19.92 -47.90 28.14
CA SER A 7 -18.50 -48.18 28.50
C SER A 7 -18.35 -49.20 29.67
N PRO A 8 -17.15 -49.58 30.23
CA PRO A 8 -15.86 -48.86 30.49
C PRO A 8 -14.61 -49.57 29.89
N GLY A 9 -13.31 -49.30 30.19
CA GLY A 9 -12.61 -48.22 30.94
C GLY A 9 -11.32 -48.69 31.68
N SER A 10 -10.58 -47.77 32.35
CA SER A 10 -9.34 -47.96 33.18
C SER A 10 -8.01 -48.24 32.43
N GLY A 11 -6.80 -47.84 32.91
CA GLY A 11 -6.44 -47.14 34.16
C GLY A 11 -5.00 -46.56 34.22
N ARG A 12 -4.74 -45.79 35.29
CA ARG A 12 -3.48 -45.14 35.78
C ARG A 12 -2.79 -46.08 36.84
N PRO A 13 -1.78 -45.70 37.66
CA PRO A 13 -0.61 -44.78 37.57
C PRO A 13 0.73 -45.41 38.13
N GLY A 14 1.80 -44.60 38.33
CA GLY A 14 3.02 -44.89 39.14
C GLY A 14 4.27 -44.27 38.50
N ASP A 15 5.10 -43.37 39.06
CA ASP A 15 5.56 -42.99 40.42
C ASP A 15 6.84 -43.74 40.91
N GLY A 16 7.85 -42.97 41.33
CA GLY A 16 8.99 -43.38 42.16
C GLY A 16 10.36 -43.56 41.49
N GLY A 17 11.41 -42.91 42.03
CA GLY A 17 12.82 -43.35 41.84
C GLY A 17 13.91 -42.27 41.78
N ASP A 18 14.49 -41.89 42.93
CA ASP A 18 15.68 -41.04 43.03
C ASP A 18 16.98 -41.71 42.51
N GLY A 19 17.93 -40.91 42.02
CA GLY A 19 19.28 -41.40 41.69
C GLY A 19 20.25 -40.35 41.15
N LYS A 20 21.05 -39.71 42.03
CA LYS A 20 22.24 -38.93 41.63
C LYS A 20 23.38 -39.87 41.22
N PRO A 21 24.27 -39.44 40.31
CA PRO A 21 25.69 -39.40 40.66
C PRO A 21 26.32 -38.00 40.55
N SER A 22 27.52 -37.87 41.14
CA SER A 22 28.25 -36.62 41.35
C SER A 22 29.31 -36.29 40.29
N GLN A 23 29.52 -34.99 40.05
CA GLN A 23 30.76 -34.28 39.70
C GLN A 23 31.85 -34.99 38.85
N VAL A 24 32.23 -34.33 37.74
CA VAL A 24 33.65 -33.99 37.49
C VAL A 24 33.73 -32.52 37.03
N TYR A 25 34.78 -31.82 37.49
CA TYR A 25 35.03 -30.40 37.28
C TYR A 25 35.76 -30.16 35.94
N GLY A 26 35.36 -29.15 35.16
CA GLY A 26 36.01 -28.76 33.91
C GLY A 26 35.98 -27.25 33.72
N SER A 27 37.04 -26.56 34.16
CA SER A 27 37.12 -25.10 34.16
C SER A 27 37.83 -24.56 32.93
N THR A 28 37.16 -23.69 32.14
CA THR A 28 37.81 -22.68 31.28
C THR A 28 36.92 -21.43 31.12
N ASP A 29 37.30 -20.35 31.80
CA ASP A 29 37.13 -18.92 31.46
C ASP A 29 35.84 -18.46 30.73
N ALA A 30 34.73 -18.33 31.48
CA ALA A 30 33.50 -17.68 31.00
C ALA A 30 33.48 -16.14 31.19
N SER A 31 34.62 -15.52 31.48
CA SER A 31 34.71 -14.11 31.90
C SER A 31 34.75 -13.13 30.72
N LYS A 32 35.16 -13.58 29.52
CA LYS A 32 35.40 -12.71 28.35
C LYS A 32 34.21 -12.54 27.40
N GLY A 33 33.19 -13.40 27.50
CA GLY A 33 32.05 -13.38 26.57
C GLY A 33 30.99 -12.29 26.84
N VAL A 34 30.93 -11.75 28.07
CA VAL A 34 29.89 -10.79 28.48
C VAL A 34 30.18 -9.35 28.04
N SER A 35 31.46 -8.96 27.98
CA SER A 35 31.86 -7.61 27.52
C SER A 35 31.64 -7.43 26.02
N SER A 36 31.99 -8.42 25.20
CA SER A 36 31.76 -8.40 23.75
C SER A 36 30.28 -8.34 23.37
N ALA A 37 29.40 -8.92 24.19
CA ALA A 37 27.95 -8.84 23.97
C ALA A 37 27.42 -7.40 24.13
N HIS A 38 27.91 -6.66 25.14
CA HIS A 38 27.51 -5.27 25.36
C HIS A 38 28.05 -4.29 24.29
N GLU A 39 29.26 -4.54 23.80
CA GLU A 39 29.87 -3.73 22.73
C GLU A 39 29.17 -3.95 21.38
N ALA A 40 28.77 -5.19 21.07
CA ALA A 40 27.96 -5.52 19.89
C ALA A 40 26.57 -4.84 19.92
N ILE A 41 25.91 -4.77 21.08
CA ILE A 41 24.62 -4.07 21.24
C ILE A 41 24.79 -2.54 21.00
N SER A 42 25.91 -1.97 21.42
CA SER A 42 26.22 -0.56 21.17
C SER A 42 26.55 -0.26 19.70
N ALA A 43 27.19 -1.22 19.00
CA ALA A 43 27.46 -1.11 17.57
C ALA A 43 26.20 -1.25 16.71
N ALA A 44 25.29 -2.18 17.05
CA ALA A 44 24.03 -2.39 16.33
C ALA A 44 23.15 -1.12 16.30
N ARG A 45 23.15 -0.32 17.37
CA ARG A 45 22.43 0.97 17.43
C ARG A 45 22.94 2.06 16.48
N ARG A 46 24.08 1.85 15.80
CA ARG A 46 24.60 2.76 14.77
C ARG A 46 24.32 2.31 13.33
N ALA A 47 23.76 1.11 13.12
CA ALA A 47 23.56 0.54 11.80
C ALA A 47 22.12 0.02 11.62
N GLY A 48 21.23 0.91 11.16
CA GLY A 48 19.94 0.63 10.51
C GLY A 48 19.15 -0.58 11.03
N GLU A 49 18.30 -0.36 12.03
CA GLU A 49 17.39 -1.39 12.55
C GLU A 49 16.34 -1.81 11.50
N PRO A 50 16.10 -3.12 11.27
CA PRO A 50 15.08 -3.58 10.34
C PRO A 50 13.67 -3.32 10.89
N THR A 51 12.84 -2.61 10.13
CA THR A 51 11.54 -2.12 10.58
C THR A 51 10.52 -3.24 10.81
N ASP A 52 10.01 -3.31 12.04
CA ASP A 52 8.88 -4.13 12.49
C ASP A 52 7.58 -3.76 11.71
N PRO A 53 6.77 -4.73 11.21
CA PRO A 53 5.56 -4.46 10.43
C PRO A 53 4.37 -4.03 11.31
N GLY A 54 4.57 -2.99 12.11
CA GLY A 54 3.57 -2.37 12.98
C GLY A 54 3.84 -0.89 13.29
N SER A 55 4.93 -0.31 12.78
CA SER A 55 5.32 1.05 13.09
C SER A 55 4.32 2.07 12.54
N THR A 56 3.60 2.73 13.44
CA THR A 56 2.89 3.99 13.17
C THR A 56 3.92 5.02 12.75
N SER A 57 4.02 5.27 11.44
CA SER A 57 4.97 6.22 10.87
C SER A 57 4.90 7.56 11.59
N THR A 58 5.98 7.92 12.29
CA THR A 58 6.19 9.29 12.77
C THR A 58 6.05 10.20 11.55
N PRO A 59 5.17 11.23 11.58
CA PRO A 59 5.03 12.12 10.44
C PRO A 59 6.40 12.70 10.09
N THR A 60 6.81 12.62 8.81
CA THR A 60 8.05 13.24 8.34
C THR A 60 7.99 14.72 8.73
N PRO A 61 9.01 15.27 9.43
CA PRO A 61 9.04 16.69 9.76
C PRO A 61 8.85 17.53 8.50
N VAL A 62 7.97 18.52 8.56
CA VAL A 62 7.78 19.46 7.45
C VAL A 62 8.94 20.46 7.42
N ASP A 63 9.49 20.70 6.24
CA ASP A 63 10.51 21.73 6.03
C ASP A 63 9.84 23.02 5.53
N PRO A 64 9.80 24.10 6.34
CA PRO A 64 9.13 25.35 5.97
C PRO A 64 9.78 26.10 4.80
N THR A 65 10.97 25.68 4.35
CA THR A 65 11.60 26.23 3.14
C THR A 65 10.98 25.67 1.85
N VAL A 66 10.30 24.53 1.90
CA VAL A 66 9.63 23.92 0.74
C VAL A 66 8.42 24.76 0.33
N PRO A 67 8.38 25.33 -0.90
CA PRO A 67 7.27 26.16 -1.34
C PRO A 67 5.93 25.41 -1.38
N GLY A 68 4.82 26.12 -1.14
CA GLY A 68 3.46 25.58 -1.22
C GLY A 68 2.99 24.81 0.04
N PRO A 69 2.01 23.91 -0.09
CA PRO A 69 1.47 23.12 1.02
C PRO A 69 2.45 22.17 1.72
N ALA A 70 3.43 21.61 0.99
CA ALA A 70 4.34 20.57 1.51
C ALA A 70 5.26 21.07 2.64
N GLY A 71 5.66 22.35 2.62
CA GLY A 71 6.41 22.96 3.73
C GLY A 71 5.55 23.32 4.96
N LYS A 72 4.24 23.07 4.91
CA LYS A 72 3.28 23.40 5.98
C LYS A 72 2.55 22.18 6.54
N ILE A 73 2.38 21.14 5.72
CA ILE A 73 1.56 19.96 6.02
C ILE A 73 2.30 18.71 5.54
N ALA A 74 2.44 17.71 6.40
CA ALA A 74 3.04 16.42 6.03
C ALA A 74 2.19 15.75 4.94
N LEU A 75 2.85 15.35 3.85
CA LEU A 75 2.16 14.78 2.70
C LEU A 75 1.69 13.35 2.95
N ARG A 76 0.54 13.01 2.38
CA ARG A 76 -0.05 11.67 2.41
C ARG A 76 -0.21 11.17 0.98
N PRO A 77 0.01 9.88 0.71
CA PRO A 77 -0.07 9.33 -0.64
C PRO A 77 -1.50 9.46 -1.22
N PRO A 78 -1.63 9.45 -2.56
CA PRO A 78 -2.92 9.39 -3.23
C PRO A 78 -3.83 8.31 -2.67
N SER A 79 -5.08 8.71 -2.40
CA SER A 79 -6.09 7.79 -1.89
C SER A 79 -6.26 6.57 -2.80
N ASP A 80 -6.43 5.39 -2.19
CA ASP A 80 -6.45 4.09 -2.86
C ASP A 80 -7.39 4.02 -4.09
N ARG A 81 -8.46 4.84 -4.14
CA ARG A 81 -9.38 4.92 -5.30
C ARG A 81 -8.73 5.33 -6.64
N HIS A 82 -7.51 5.88 -6.61
CA HIS A 82 -6.71 6.19 -7.80
C HIS A 82 -5.95 4.97 -8.35
N GLN A 83 -5.76 3.93 -7.54
CA GLN A 83 -5.06 2.71 -7.94
C GLN A 83 -5.98 1.83 -8.80
N LEU A 84 -5.50 1.40 -9.97
CA LEU A 84 -6.29 0.59 -10.90
C LEU A 84 -6.91 -0.69 -10.27
N ASN A 85 -6.15 -1.45 -9.47
CA ASN A 85 -6.66 -2.64 -8.76
C ASN A 85 -7.69 -2.35 -7.65
N ARG A 86 -7.90 -1.09 -7.26
CA ARG A 86 -8.93 -0.64 -6.31
C ARG A 86 -10.19 -0.12 -7.01
N VAL A 87 -10.18 -0.01 -8.33
CA VAL A 87 -11.40 0.26 -9.11
C VAL A 87 -12.27 -0.99 -9.05
N SER A 88 -13.52 -0.83 -8.66
CA SER A 88 -14.52 -1.88 -8.56
C SER A 88 -15.82 -1.46 -9.25
N PRO A 89 -16.73 -2.39 -9.58
CA PRO A 89 -18.05 -2.05 -10.12
C PRO A 89 -18.96 -1.23 -9.17
N LYS A 90 -18.53 -1.00 -7.92
CA LYS A 90 -19.22 -0.17 -6.91
C LYS A 90 -18.51 1.16 -6.61
N SER A 91 -17.32 1.40 -7.18
CA SER A 91 -16.55 2.62 -6.91
C SER A 91 -17.27 3.87 -7.43
N PRO A 92 -17.22 5.03 -6.73
CA PRO A 92 -17.94 6.22 -7.14
C PRO A 92 -17.27 6.90 -8.34
N ALA A 93 -17.97 6.93 -9.49
CA ALA A 93 -17.57 7.66 -10.68
C ALA A 93 -17.78 9.18 -10.50
N LYS A 94 -16.70 9.92 -10.27
CA LYS A 94 -16.70 11.39 -10.23
C LYS A 94 -16.73 11.96 -11.67
N ALA A 95 -16.88 13.28 -11.81
CA ALA A 95 -16.80 13.96 -13.11
C ALA A 95 -15.43 13.72 -13.77
N GLU A 96 -14.36 13.87 -12.99
CA GLU A 96 -12.96 13.62 -13.35
C GLU A 96 -12.39 12.54 -12.42
N ASN A 97 -11.64 11.59 -12.99
CA ASN A 97 -11.01 10.51 -12.25
C ASN A 97 -9.62 10.22 -12.85
N THR A 98 -8.56 10.41 -12.08
CA THR A 98 -7.20 10.02 -12.49
C THR A 98 -6.91 8.60 -12.03
N ILE A 99 -6.51 7.72 -12.94
CA ILE A 99 -5.97 6.38 -12.62
C ILE A 99 -4.45 6.43 -12.62
N ILE A 100 -3.84 5.88 -11.57
CA ILE A 100 -2.41 5.57 -11.50
C ILE A 100 -2.22 4.14 -12.04
N LEU A 101 -1.47 4.01 -13.14
CA LEU A 101 -1.14 2.70 -13.71
C LEU A 101 -0.25 1.90 -12.75
N PRO A 102 -0.35 0.56 -12.69
CA PRO A 102 0.37 -0.25 -11.70
C PRO A 102 1.88 -0.07 -11.70
N GLU A 103 2.51 0.03 -12.88
CA GLU A 103 3.93 0.27 -13.07
C GLU A 103 4.41 1.64 -12.56
N THR A 104 3.51 2.60 -12.37
CA THR A 104 3.84 3.97 -11.93
C THR A 104 3.82 4.12 -10.41
N ARG A 105 3.29 3.13 -9.66
CA ARG A 105 3.06 3.24 -8.20
C ARG A 105 4.32 3.57 -7.41
N ASP A 106 5.44 2.97 -7.79
CA ASP A 106 6.70 3.12 -7.08
C ASP A 106 7.31 4.49 -7.37
N ALA A 107 7.16 4.96 -8.62
CA ALA A 107 7.51 6.30 -9.03
C ALA A 107 6.65 7.37 -8.30
N VAL A 108 5.35 7.13 -8.08
CA VAL A 108 4.51 8.01 -7.24
C VAL A 108 5.00 8.09 -5.80
N ARG A 109 5.51 6.99 -5.23
CA ARG A 109 6.09 7.01 -3.87
C ARG A 109 7.36 7.86 -3.82
N GLN A 110 8.21 7.77 -4.83
CA GLN A 110 9.40 8.61 -4.97
C GLN A 110 9.03 10.09 -5.15
N ASP A 111 8.10 10.40 -6.06
CA ASP A 111 7.62 11.77 -6.31
C ASP A 111 7.13 12.48 -5.04
N ILE A 112 6.43 11.78 -4.14
CA ILE A 112 5.95 12.37 -2.88
C ILE A 112 7.15 12.72 -1.98
N ALA A 113 8.16 11.85 -1.90
CA ALA A 113 9.39 12.12 -1.17
C ALA A 113 10.17 13.29 -1.79
N ASP A 114 10.23 13.38 -3.12
CA ASP A 114 10.87 14.48 -3.84
C ASP A 114 10.16 15.82 -3.62
N ILE A 115 8.81 15.84 -3.62
CA ILE A 115 8.03 17.02 -3.24
C ILE A 115 8.32 17.40 -1.78
N GLN A 116 8.35 16.43 -0.86
CA GLN A 116 8.55 16.67 0.57
C GLN A 116 9.99 17.11 0.90
N ALA A 117 10.97 16.76 0.05
CA ALA A 117 12.36 17.21 0.11
C ALA A 117 12.63 18.54 -0.63
N GLY A 118 11.61 19.14 -1.28
CA GLY A 118 11.76 20.39 -2.05
C GLY A 118 12.36 20.23 -3.45
N ASN A 119 12.53 19.01 -3.95
CA ASN A 119 13.06 18.71 -5.28
C ASN A 119 12.03 18.94 -6.41
N ALA A 120 10.73 19.03 -6.09
CA ALA A 120 9.68 19.28 -7.07
C ALA A 120 9.39 20.78 -7.24
N ARG A 121 9.16 21.22 -8.49
CA ARG A 121 8.79 22.61 -8.80
C ARG A 121 7.36 22.90 -8.33
N TRP A 122 7.20 23.89 -7.46
CA TRP A 122 5.89 24.45 -7.12
C TRP A 122 5.38 25.39 -8.23
N ASP A 123 4.12 25.22 -8.60
CA ASP A 123 3.36 26.10 -9.49
C ASP A 123 2.21 26.75 -8.69
N PRO A 124 2.31 28.06 -8.35
CA PRO A 124 1.30 28.76 -7.56
C PRO A 124 0.02 29.02 -8.36
N ASP A 125 0.08 29.16 -9.68
CA ASP A 125 -1.07 29.52 -10.53
C ASP A 125 -2.06 28.35 -10.63
N THR A 126 -1.54 27.12 -10.69
CA THR A 126 -2.35 25.90 -10.69
C THR A 126 -2.47 25.23 -9.32
N ASN A 127 -1.80 25.79 -8.30
CA ASN A 127 -1.65 25.26 -6.93
C ASN A 127 -1.23 23.78 -6.96
N SER A 128 -0.17 23.47 -7.70
CA SER A 128 0.30 22.10 -7.93
C SER A 128 1.84 21.97 -7.93
N TYR A 129 2.33 20.78 -7.62
CA TYR A 129 3.74 20.41 -7.78
C TYR A 129 3.93 19.70 -9.11
N VAL A 130 5.02 20.03 -9.81
CA VAL A 130 5.51 19.32 -11.00
C VAL A 130 6.86 18.72 -10.66
N THR A 131 6.96 17.40 -10.76
CA THR A 131 8.21 16.63 -10.56
C THR A 131 9.03 16.59 -11.85
N ASP A 132 10.33 16.27 -11.73
CA ASP A 132 11.24 16.13 -12.87
C ASP A 132 10.81 15.05 -13.87
N SER A 133 10.03 14.05 -13.43
CA SER A 133 9.42 13.06 -14.31
C SER A 133 8.24 13.59 -15.14
N GLY A 134 7.87 14.87 -14.98
CA GLY A 134 6.71 15.48 -15.63
C GLY A 134 5.36 15.06 -15.04
N ARG A 135 5.31 14.50 -13.82
CA ARG A 135 4.05 14.19 -13.12
C ARG A 135 3.63 15.36 -12.24
N ARG A 136 2.34 15.69 -12.30
CA ARG A 136 1.75 16.85 -11.63
C ARG A 136 0.75 16.44 -10.55
N TYR A 137 0.81 17.15 -9.43
CA TYR A 137 0.08 16.81 -8.21
C TYR A 137 -0.51 18.02 -7.53
N LYS A 138 -1.78 17.94 -7.10
CA LYS A 138 -2.36 18.88 -6.13
C LYS A 138 -2.23 18.31 -4.73
N VAL A 139 -2.30 19.17 -3.72
CA VAL A 139 -2.34 18.76 -2.30
C VAL A 139 -3.64 19.28 -1.70
N GLU A 140 -4.45 18.37 -1.16
CA GLU A 140 -5.66 18.71 -0.39
C GLU A 140 -5.28 19.34 0.96
N SER A 141 -6.20 20.08 1.58
CA SER A 141 -5.99 20.73 2.89
C SER A 141 -5.66 19.76 4.04
N ASN A 142 -5.86 18.45 3.84
CA ASN A 142 -5.55 17.38 4.77
C ASN A 142 -4.18 16.70 4.51
N GLY A 143 -3.37 17.25 3.59
CA GLY A 143 -2.07 16.72 3.16
C GLY A 143 -2.15 15.62 2.08
N THR A 144 -3.33 15.15 1.69
CA THR A 144 -3.48 14.10 0.66
C THR A 144 -3.10 14.62 -0.70
N VAL A 145 -2.13 13.96 -1.32
CA VAL A 145 -1.66 14.23 -2.68
C VAL A 145 -2.69 13.70 -3.68
N PHE A 146 -3.08 14.52 -4.66
CA PHE A 146 -4.02 14.16 -5.72
C PHE A 146 -3.30 14.17 -7.09
N PRO A 147 -3.22 13.03 -7.81
CA PRO A 147 -2.57 12.96 -9.12
C PRO A 147 -3.41 13.68 -10.18
N VAL A 148 -2.81 14.60 -10.91
CA VAL A 148 -3.48 15.40 -11.95
C VAL A 148 -3.23 14.81 -13.33
N ASP A 149 -1.99 14.89 -13.81
CA ASP A 149 -1.56 14.39 -15.12
C ASP A 149 -0.04 14.10 -15.14
N GLY A 150 0.43 13.54 -16.26
CA GLY A 150 1.83 13.16 -16.48
C GLY A 150 2.01 11.66 -16.76
N PRO A 151 3.26 11.19 -16.99
CA PRO A 151 3.54 9.82 -17.39
C PRO A 151 3.02 8.79 -16.38
N GLY A 152 2.17 7.88 -16.85
CA GLY A 152 1.55 6.83 -16.01
C GLY A 152 0.25 7.23 -15.31
N PHE A 153 -0.24 8.44 -15.52
CA PHE A 153 -1.57 8.90 -15.09
C PHE A 153 -2.53 8.95 -16.28
N VAL A 154 -3.71 8.35 -16.11
CA VAL A 154 -4.77 8.39 -17.12
C VAL A 154 -6.00 9.09 -16.56
N ALA A 155 -6.33 10.25 -17.12
CA ALA A 155 -7.54 10.99 -16.83
C ALA A 155 -8.74 10.38 -17.56
N LEU A 156 -9.73 9.94 -16.80
CA LEU A 156 -11.00 9.39 -17.26
C LEU A 156 -12.16 10.28 -16.80
N ASN A 157 -12.99 10.70 -17.75
CA ASN A 157 -14.28 11.33 -17.42
C ASN A 157 -15.25 10.31 -16.78
N ARG A 158 -16.39 10.78 -16.27
CA ARG A 158 -17.41 9.93 -15.64
C ARG A 158 -17.83 8.72 -16.48
N SER A 159 -18.00 8.89 -17.79
CA SER A 159 -18.46 7.85 -18.71
C SER A 159 -17.37 6.83 -19.02
N GLU A 160 -16.14 7.31 -19.25
CA GLU A 160 -14.94 6.48 -19.43
C GLU A 160 -14.64 5.64 -18.16
N TYR A 161 -14.76 6.23 -16.97
CA TYR A 161 -14.61 5.52 -15.71
C TYR A 161 -15.70 4.44 -15.53
N LYS A 162 -16.96 4.75 -15.86
CA LYS A 162 -18.05 3.76 -15.85
C LYS A 162 -17.82 2.61 -16.85
N ALA A 163 -17.28 2.89 -18.04
CA ALA A 163 -16.89 1.87 -19.00
C ALA A 163 -15.77 0.95 -18.45
N LEU A 164 -14.77 1.52 -17.76
CA LEU A 164 -13.74 0.74 -17.05
C LEU A 164 -14.35 -0.17 -15.97
N GLN A 165 -15.35 0.31 -15.23
CA GLN A 165 -16.08 -0.51 -14.26
C GLN A 165 -16.85 -1.67 -14.90
N ALA A 166 -17.41 -1.48 -16.10
CA ALA A 166 -18.05 -2.54 -16.87
C ALA A 166 -17.02 -3.59 -17.34
N LEU A 167 -15.87 -3.15 -17.87
CA LEU A 167 -14.77 -4.05 -18.24
C LEU A 167 -14.26 -4.86 -17.04
N ILE A 168 -14.09 -4.24 -15.87
CA ILE A 168 -13.69 -4.94 -14.64
C ILE A 168 -14.76 -5.97 -14.21
N ARG A 169 -16.05 -5.63 -14.29
CA ARG A 169 -17.16 -6.56 -14.01
C ARG A 169 -17.16 -7.78 -14.94
N HIS A 170 -16.85 -7.57 -16.22
CA HIS A 170 -16.89 -8.58 -17.27
C HIS A 170 -15.51 -9.15 -17.63
N ASN A 171 -14.51 -9.00 -16.76
CA ASN A 171 -13.15 -9.56 -16.93
C ASN A 171 -12.45 -9.17 -18.25
N GLY A 172 -12.74 -7.97 -18.78
CA GLY A 172 -12.15 -7.47 -20.03
C GLY A 172 -12.91 -7.84 -21.30
N ASP A 173 -13.97 -8.64 -21.21
CA ASP A 173 -14.88 -8.88 -22.33
C ASP A 173 -15.59 -7.57 -22.71
N VAL A 174 -15.16 -7.00 -23.84
CA VAL A 174 -15.65 -5.71 -24.33
C VAL A 174 -17.10 -5.81 -24.82
N GLU A 175 -17.47 -6.93 -25.46
CA GLU A 175 -18.83 -7.12 -25.99
C GLU A 175 -19.83 -7.30 -24.86
N ALA A 176 -19.52 -8.17 -23.88
CA ALA A 176 -20.35 -8.34 -22.69
C ALA A 176 -20.42 -7.06 -21.84
N ALA A 177 -19.30 -6.32 -21.71
CA ALA A 177 -19.29 -5.05 -21.00
C ALA A 177 -20.17 -3.99 -21.68
N MET A 178 -20.06 -3.82 -23.01
CA MET A 178 -20.91 -2.92 -23.79
C MET A 178 -22.39 -3.32 -23.73
N ALA A 179 -22.70 -4.61 -23.91
CA ALA A 179 -24.07 -5.13 -23.80
C ALA A 179 -24.67 -4.87 -22.40
N SER A 180 -23.87 -5.02 -21.33
CA SER A 180 -24.32 -4.77 -19.95
C SER A 180 -24.71 -3.31 -19.66
N VAL A 181 -24.20 -2.36 -20.45
CA VAL A 181 -24.45 -0.91 -20.27
C VAL A 181 -25.24 -0.29 -21.42
N ALA A 182 -25.67 -1.06 -22.42
CA ALA A 182 -26.35 -0.54 -23.62
C ALA A 182 -27.65 0.26 -23.34
N ARG A 183 -28.21 0.15 -22.13
CA ARG A 183 -29.38 0.92 -21.66
C ARG A 183 -29.03 2.11 -20.76
N ASP A 184 -27.76 2.34 -20.41
CA ASP A 184 -27.31 3.52 -19.65
C ASP A 184 -26.83 4.61 -20.63
N PRO A 185 -27.63 5.67 -20.89
CA PRO A 185 -27.25 6.73 -21.83
C PRO A 185 -26.04 7.55 -21.36
N SER A 186 -25.60 7.41 -20.10
CA SER A 186 -24.38 8.05 -19.61
C SER A 186 -23.09 7.27 -19.91
N ILE A 187 -23.17 6.14 -20.63
CA ILE A 187 -22.02 5.34 -21.07
C ILE A 187 -22.11 5.10 -22.60
N PRO A 188 -21.85 6.13 -23.43
CA PRO A 188 -21.85 5.96 -24.89
C PRO A 188 -20.73 5.00 -25.33
N PRO A 189 -20.87 4.30 -26.47
CA PRO A 189 -19.88 3.31 -26.94
C PRO A 189 -18.44 3.86 -27.05
N GLY A 190 -18.29 5.14 -27.40
CA GLY A 190 -16.97 5.81 -27.47
C GLY A 190 -16.22 5.88 -26.14
N SER A 191 -16.89 5.74 -24.99
CA SER A 191 -16.24 5.73 -23.67
C SER A 191 -15.38 4.49 -23.41
N PHE A 192 -15.51 3.44 -24.23
CA PHE A 192 -14.75 2.19 -24.05
C PHE A 192 -13.30 2.26 -24.54
N GLY A 193 -12.91 3.25 -25.35
CA GLY A 193 -11.55 3.37 -25.89
C GLY A 193 -10.48 3.45 -24.79
N LYS A 194 -10.36 4.61 -24.14
CA LYS A 194 -9.41 4.79 -23.01
C LYS A 194 -9.63 3.77 -21.88
N ALA A 195 -10.88 3.37 -21.65
CA ALA A 195 -11.22 2.40 -20.62
C ALA A 195 -10.59 1.02 -20.89
N ARG A 196 -10.57 0.58 -22.16
CA ARG A 196 -9.89 -0.64 -22.60
C ARG A 196 -8.38 -0.50 -22.50
N ASP A 197 -7.83 0.64 -22.89
CA ASP A 197 -6.39 0.91 -22.78
C ASP A 197 -5.94 0.78 -21.32
N VAL A 198 -6.60 1.49 -20.39
CA VAL A 198 -6.37 1.36 -18.94
C VAL A 198 -6.58 -0.08 -18.45
N TYR A 199 -7.61 -0.78 -18.93
CA TYR A 199 -7.86 -2.16 -18.54
C TYR A 199 -6.73 -3.13 -18.95
N SER A 200 -5.98 -2.85 -20.02
CA SER A 200 -4.85 -3.70 -20.43
C SER A 200 -3.72 -3.76 -19.39
N HIS A 201 -3.60 -2.72 -18.55
CA HIS A 201 -2.68 -2.66 -17.42
C HIS A 201 -3.27 -3.32 -16.15
N TYR A 202 -4.54 -3.74 -16.16
CA TYR A 202 -5.16 -4.39 -15.01
C TYR A 202 -4.46 -5.71 -14.71
N ARG A 203 -4.08 -5.91 -13.45
CA ARG A 203 -3.55 -7.15 -12.89
C ARG A 203 -4.40 -7.46 -11.65
N LYS A 204 -4.86 -8.70 -11.55
CA LYS A 204 -5.65 -9.22 -10.42
C LYS A 204 -4.72 -9.58 -9.26
#